data_AF-A0A0R3M675-F1
#
_entry.id   AF-A0A0R3M675-F1
#
_cell.length_a   1.000
_cell.length_b   1.000
_cell.length_c   1.000
_cell.angle_alpha   90.00
_cell.angle_beta   90.00
_cell.angle_gamma   90.00
#
_symmetry.space_group_name_H-M   'P 1'
#
loop_
_entity.id
_entity.type
_entity.pdbx_description
1 polymer ?
#
loop_
_entity_poly.entity_id
_entity_poly.type
_entity_poly.pdbx_seq_one_letter_code
_entity_poly.pdbx_strand_id
1 'polypeptide(L)'
;MTTAYYSTVLDHPLETVWALIRDFNNYPAYIDGVSESVIEDDRGGDEVGAVRRFCYLGNWVRQRLAGHSDQAHSLTYAGIEPFPFPAGLSPEATAPTRYLGTMHLLPIVEGNRTFIEWSVKLDTAPQDADRWHELFQSWIPGWTHSLERSLGRLAA
;
A
#
# COMPACT_ATOMS: atom_id res chain seq x y z
N MET A 1 6.33 -8.82 -16.32
CA MET A 1 5.79 -8.72 -14.96
C MET A 1 6.95 -8.72 -13.97
N THR A 2 7.02 -7.72 -13.10
CA THR A 2 8.04 -7.62 -12.04
C THR A 2 7.36 -7.47 -10.68
N THR A 3 8.05 -7.80 -9.58
CA THR A 3 7.50 -7.69 -8.22
C THR A 3 8.50 -6.98 -7.32
N ALA A 4 8.14 -5.80 -6.82
CA ALA A 4 8.86 -5.16 -5.74
C ALA A 4 8.39 -5.73 -4.41
N TYR A 5 9.29 -5.90 -3.45
CA TYR A 5 8.99 -6.56 -2.17
C TYR A 5 9.81 -5.92 -1.04
N TYR A 6 9.14 -5.67 0.08
CA TYR A 6 9.77 -5.25 1.31
C TYR A 6 9.08 -5.89 2.50
N SER A 7 9.83 -6.22 3.54
CA SER A 7 9.29 -6.65 4.82
C SER A 7 10.10 -6.08 5.98
N THR A 8 9.45 -5.95 7.13
CA THR A 8 10.09 -5.51 8.37
C THR A 8 9.32 -6.04 9.58
N VAL A 9 9.85 -5.77 10.78
CA VAL A 9 9.19 -6.02 12.06
C VAL A 9 8.74 -4.69 12.64
N LEU A 10 7.47 -4.62 13.04
CA LEU A 10 6.88 -3.50 13.77
C LEU A 10 6.81 -3.85 15.25
N ASP A 11 7.25 -2.95 16.12
CA ASP A 11 7.26 -3.13 17.58
C ASP A 11 5.87 -2.89 18.21
N HIS A 12 4.83 -3.47 17.61
CA HIS A 12 3.45 -3.35 18.03
C HIS A 12 2.69 -4.69 17.84
N PRO A 13 1.66 -4.97 18.66
CA PRO A 13 0.84 -6.17 18.55
C PRO A 13 0.08 -6.22 17.23
N LEU A 14 -0.13 -7.43 16.68
CA LEU A 14 -0.83 -7.64 15.41
C LEU A 14 -2.18 -6.92 15.34
N GLU A 15 -2.99 -7.04 16.39
CA GLU A 15 -4.31 -6.41 16.46
C GLU A 15 -4.25 -4.88 16.37
N THR A 16 -3.20 -4.28 16.93
CA THR A 16 -2.98 -2.82 16.88
C THR A 16 -2.61 -2.38 15.46
N VAL A 17 -1.69 -3.12 14.81
CA VAL A 17 -1.29 -2.82 13.44
C VAL A 17 -2.46 -3.06 12.48
N TRP A 18 -3.15 -4.20 12.61
CA TRP A 18 -4.26 -4.56 11.76
C TRP A 18 -5.41 -3.56 11.87
N ALA A 19 -5.79 -3.15 13.09
CA ALA A 19 -6.85 -2.15 13.26
C ALA A 19 -6.59 -0.84 12.49
N LEU A 20 -5.33 -0.44 12.35
CA LEU A 20 -4.95 0.75 11.60
C LEU A 20 -5.03 0.55 10.07
N ILE A 21 -4.66 -0.63 9.56
CA ILE A 21 -4.58 -0.90 8.11
C ILE A 21 -5.81 -1.62 7.53
N ARG A 22 -6.66 -2.21 8.38
CA ARG A 22 -7.82 -3.04 8.00
C ARG A 22 -8.78 -2.27 7.12
N ASP A 23 -9.03 -1.00 7.45
CA ASP A 23 -9.83 -0.11 6.63
C ASP A 23 -9.00 0.37 5.44
N PHE A 24 -9.37 -0.09 4.24
CA PHE A 24 -8.75 0.30 2.98
C PHE A 24 -8.73 1.82 2.76
N ASN A 25 -9.67 2.58 3.32
CA ASN A 25 -9.68 4.03 3.16
C ASN A 25 -8.71 4.76 4.11
N ASN A 26 -8.12 4.06 5.08
CA ASN A 26 -7.42 4.70 6.20
C ASN A 26 -5.99 5.16 5.87
N TYR A 27 -5.62 5.24 4.59
CA TYR A 27 -4.32 5.72 4.14
C TYR A 27 -3.88 7.06 4.76
N PRO A 28 -4.73 8.09 4.90
CA PRO A 28 -4.34 9.36 5.52
C PRO A 28 -3.85 9.20 6.97
N ALA A 29 -4.26 8.14 7.66
CA ALA A 29 -3.84 7.89 9.05
C ALA A 29 -2.44 7.30 9.17
N TYR A 30 -1.90 6.66 8.11
CA TYR A 30 -0.65 5.92 8.21
C TYR A 30 0.32 6.02 7.03
N ILE A 31 -0.04 6.68 5.92
CA ILE A 31 0.85 6.95 4.78
C ILE A 31 1.12 8.45 4.68
N ASP A 32 2.33 8.85 5.07
CA ASP A 32 2.83 10.21 4.95
C ASP A 32 2.76 10.67 3.49
N GLY A 33 2.25 11.88 3.28
CA GLY A 33 2.01 12.43 1.94
C GLY A 33 0.63 12.13 1.36
N VAL A 34 -0.18 11.26 2.00
CA VAL A 34 -1.62 11.17 1.69
C VAL A 34 -2.36 12.24 2.50
N SER A 35 -2.93 13.23 1.82
CA SER A 35 -3.68 14.31 2.48
C SER A 35 -5.15 13.96 2.73
N GLU A 36 -5.72 13.13 1.86
CA GLU A 36 -7.14 12.74 1.92
C GLU A 36 -7.36 11.43 1.17
N SER A 37 -8.38 10.68 1.60
CA SER A 37 -8.83 9.45 0.96
C SER A 37 -10.34 9.30 1.14
N VAL A 38 -11.04 9.01 0.05
CA VAL A 38 -12.49 8.85 0.03
C VAL A 38 -12.82 7.52 -0.63
N ILE A 39 -13.70 6.73 -0.01
CA ILE A 39 -14.32 5.57 -0.66
C ILE A 39 -15.49 6.05 -1.53
N GLU A 40 -15.52 5.56 -2.76
CA GLU A 40 -16.60 5.81 -3.71
C GLU A 40 -17.80 4.91 -3.40
N ASP A 41 -18.98 5.31 -3.88
CA ASP A 41 -20.24 4.54 -3.82
C ASP A 41 -20.72 4.13 -2.41
N ASP A 42 -20.32 4.88 -1.37
CA ASP A 42 -20.74 4.66 0.04
C ASP A 42 -20.44 3.23 0.55
N ARG A 43 -19.39 2.62 0.01
CA ARG A 43 -18.95 1.26 0.38
C ARG A 43 -18.15 1.23 1.68
N GLY A 44 -18.08 0.04 2.28
CA GLY A 44 -17.17 -0.21 3.41
C GLY A 44 -15.71 -0.28 2.98
N GLY A 45 -14.80 0.19 3.84
CA GLY A 45 -13.34 0.07 3.64
C GLY A 45 -12.81 -1.35 3.73
N ASP A 46 -13.61 -2.32 4.16
CA ASP A 46 -13.32 -3.75 4.15
C ASP A 46 -14.10 -4.52 3.06
N GLU A 47 -14.88 -3.82 2.23
CA GLU A 47 -15.71 -4.42 1.19
C GLU A 47 -14.91 -4.65 -0.10
N VAL A 48 -14.59 -5.91 -0.41
CA VAL A 48 -13.90 -6.26 -1.67
C VAL A 48 -14.68 -5.72 -2.87
N GLY A 49 -13.98 -4.99 -3.74
CA GLY A 49 -14.56 -4.27 -4.86
C GLY A 49 -14.72 -2.77 -4.63
N ALA A 50 -14.65 -2.28 -3.39
CA ALA A 50 -14.66 -0.85 -3.09
C ALA A 50 -13.52 -0.12 -3.80
N VAL A 51 -13.80 1.09 -4.28
CA VAL A 51 -12.81 1.96 -4.91
C VAL A 51 -12.51 3.10 -3.95
N ARG A 52 -11.23 3.31 -3.64
CA ARG A 52 -10.77 4.51 -2.96
C ARG A 52 -10.15 5.47 -3.96
N ARG A 53 -10.34 6.76 -3.70
CA ARG A 53 -9.64 7.85 -4.35
C ARG A 53 -8.89 8.65 -3.30
N PHE A 54 -7.57 8.65 -3.38
CA PHE A 54 -6.71 9.33 -2.42
C PHE A 54 -5.75 10.30 -3.11
N CYS A 55 -5.42 11.39 -2.40
CA CYS A 55 -4.48 12.40 -2.88
C CYS A 55 -3.12 12.16 -2.24
N TYR A 56 -2.15 11.70 -3.03
CA TYR A 56 -0.79 11.43 -2.61
C TYR A 56 0.18 12.43 -3.25
N LEU A 57 0.86 13.22 -2.41
CA LEU A 57 1.78 14.27 -2.85
C LEU A 57 1.16 15.19 -3.92
N GLY A 58 -0.13 15.53 -3.74
CA GLY A 58 -0.90 16.39 -4.66
C GLY A 58 -1.46 15.69 -5.90
N ASN A 59 -1.23 14.38 -6.07
CA ASN A 59 -1.73 13.60 -7.20
C ASN A 59 -2.86 12.68 -6.77
N TRP A 60 -3.96 12.70 -7.52
CA TRP A 60 -5.09 11.80 -7.28
C TRP A 60 -4.82 10.41 -7.86
N VAL A 61 -5.01 9.40 -7.04
CA VAL A 61 -4.86 7.99 -7.41
C VAL A 61 -6.14 7.24 -7.07
N ARG A 62 -6.61 6.40 -8.00
CA ARG A 62 -7.72 5.49 -7.76
C ARG A 62 -7.26 4.05 -7.70
N GLN A 63 -7.73 3.34 -6.68
CA GLN A 63 -7.43 1.93 -6.45
C GLN A 63 -8.67 1.20 -6.00
N ARG A 64 -8.80 -0.05 -6.44
CA ARG A 64 -9.86 -0.97 -6.04
C ARG A 64 -9.34 -1.96 -5.02
N LEU A 65 -10.11 -2.23 -3.96
CA LEU A 65 -9.85 -3.33 -3.05
C LEU A 65 -10.08 -4.66 -3.80
N ALA A 66 -9.01 -5.41 -4.01
CA ALA A 66 -9.00 -6.66 -4.78
C ALA A 66 -9.06 -7.90 -3.89
N GLY A 67 -8.67 -7.78 -2.62
CA GLY A 67 -8.81 -8.84 -1.62
C GLY A 67 -8.66 -8.26 -0.21
N HIS A 68 -9.37 -8.84 0.74
CA HIS A 68 -9.33 -8.47 2.15
C HIS A 68 -9.61 -9.71 2.98
N SER A 69 -8.86 -9.92 4.05
CA SER A 69 -9.08 -11.03 4.97
C SER A 69 -8.61 -10.67 6.36
N ASP A 70 -9.56 -10.60 7.30
CA ASP A 70 -9.25 -10.49 8.73
C ASP A 70 -8.56 -11.74 9.27
N GLN A 71 -9.00 -12.93 8.83
CA GLN A 71 -8.40 -14.19 9.29
C GLN A 71 -6.92 -14.29 8.90
N ALA A 72 -6.58 -13.86 7.68
CA ALA A 72 -5.21 -13.88 7.19
C ALA A 72 -4.46 -12.56 7.41
N HIS A 73 -5.08 -11.53 8.00
CA HIS A 73 -4.50 -10.19 8.16
C HIS A 73 -3.85 -9.67 6.86
N SER A 74 -4.61 -9.73 5.77
CA SER A 74 -4.13 -9.35 4.44
C SER A 74 -5.08 -8.40 3.73
N LEU A 75 -4.49 -7.47 2.99
CA LEU A 75 -5.19 -6.48 2.17
C LEU A 75 -4.49 -6.39 0.82
N THR A 76 -5.23 -6.62 -0.25
CA THR A 76 -4.75 -6.50 -1.63
C THR A 76 -5.52 -5.42 -2.38
N TYR A 77 -4.80 -4.50 -3.01
CA TYR A 77 -5.36 -3.41 -3.82
C TYR A 77 -4.84 -3.46 -5.26
N ALA A 78 -5.67 -3.03 -6.20
CA ALA A 78 -5.33 -2.94 -7.61
C ALA A 78 -5.43 -1.48 -8.08
N GLY A 79 -4.41 -1.02 -8.79
CA GLY A 79 -4.52 0.21 -9.59
C GLY A 79 -5.53 0.02 -10.71
N ILE A 80 -6.43 1.00 -10.87
CA ILE A 80 -7.43 1.00 -11.96
C ILE A 80 -7.18 2.10 -12.99
N GLU A 81 -6.19 2.96 -12.75
CA GLU A 81 -5.74 4.03 -13.64
C GLU A 81 -4.21 3.95 -13.77
N PRO A 82 -3.63 4.46 -14.88
CA PRO A 82 -2.19 4.60 -15.01
C PRO A 82 -1.59 5.35 -13.83
N PHE A 83 -0.48 4.84 -13.33
CA PHE A 83 0.14 5.40 -12.13
C PHE A 83 0.67 6.82 -12.42
N PRO A 84 0.26 7.85 -11.65
CA PRO A 84 0.50 9.23 -12.06
C PRO A 84 1.92 9.74 -11.73
N PHE A 85 2.79 8.92 -11.10
CA PHE A 85 4.11 9.38 -10.67
C PHE A 85 5.29 8.42 -10.90
N PRO A 86 6.51 9.01 -10.95
CA PRO A 86 6.76 10.44 -11.00
C PRO A 86 6.41 10.98 -12.39
N ALA A 87 5.77 12.15 -12.42
CA ALA A 87 5.58 12.93 -13.63
C ALA A 87 6.98 13.30 -14.15
N GLY A 88 7.54 12.50 -15.05
CA GLY A 88 8.88 12.73 -15.61
C GLY A 88 9.94 11.66 -15.34
N LEU A 89 9.59 10.40 -15.01
CA LEU A 89 10.57 9.29 -15.03
C LEU A 89 11.34 9.20 -16.36
N SER A 90 10.70 9.65 -17.44
CA SER A 90 11.22 10.06 -18.75
C SER A 90 9.98 10.24 -19.64
N PRO A 91 9.96 11.15 -20.62
CA PRO A 91 8.89 11.19 -21.64
C PRO A 91 8.67 9.83 -22.35
N GLU A 92 9.63 8.93 -22.25
CA GLU A 92 9.66 7.63 -22.94
C GLU A 92 9.22 6.44 -22.07
N ALA A 93 9.09 6.60 -20.75
CA ALA A 93 8.73 5.50 -19.85
C ALA A 93 7.23 5.25 -19.89
N THR A 94 6.82 4.02 -20.19
CA THR A 94 5.41 3.64 -20.19
C THR A 94 4.97 3.24 -18.79
N ALA A 95 3.94 3.91 -18.25
CA ALA A 95 3.37 3.56 -16.94
C ALA A 95 2.85 2.09 -16.92
N PRO A 96 2.93 1.38 -15.78
CA PRO A 96 2.41 0.03 -15.69
C PRO A 96 0.91 0.03 -16.02
N THR A 97 0.47 -0.90 -16.87
CA THR A 97 -0.95 -1.01 -17.27
C THR A 97 -1.82 -1.48 -16.11
N ARG A 98 -1.23 -2.25 -15.19
CA ARG A 98 -1.82 -2.76 -13.96
C ARG A 98 -0.76 -2.88 -12.88
N TYR A 99 -1.15 -2.62 -11.64
CA TYR A 99 -0.37 -3.00 -10.48
C TYR A 99 -1.27 -3.57 -9.38
N LEU A 100 -0.73 -4.53 -8.63
CA LEU A 100 -1.42 -5.21 -7.55
C LEU A 100 -0.52 -5.20 -6.32
N GLY A 101 -0.89 -4.43 -5.31
CA GLY A 101 -0.18 -4.37 -4.04
C GLY A 101 -0.86 -5.24 -2.99
N THR A 102 -0.09 -6.00 -2.22
CA THR A 102 -0.58 -6.83 -1.10
C THR A 102 0.23 -6.54 0.14
N MET A 103 -0.44 -6.14 1.22
CA MET A 103 0.08 -6.15 2.58
C MET A 103 -0.38 -7.43 3.27
N HIS A 104 0.51 -8.10 3.99
CA HIS A 104 0.22 -9.29 4.79
C HIS A 104 0.98 -9.24 6.11
N LEU A 105 0.29 -9.52 7.20
CA LEU A 105 0.81 -9.39 8.55
C LEU A 105 0.79 -10.74 9.25
N LEU A 106 1.84 -11.02 10.01
CA LEU A 106 1.95 -12.22 10.84
C LEU A 106 2.36 -11.84 12.26
N PRO A 107 1.81 -12.51 13.28
CA PRO A 107 2.22 -12.24 14.66
C PRO A 107 3.62 -12.79 14.92
N ILE A 108 4.46 -12.00 15.56
CA ILE A 108 5.70 -12.46 16.20
C ILE A 108 5.41 -12.54 17.70
N VAL A 109 5.23 -13.77 18.18
CA VAL A 109 4.91 -14.06 19.60
C VAL A 109 5.98 -13.48 20.53
N GLU A 110 7.26 -13.59 20.14
CA GLU A 110 8.36 -13.00 20.90
C GLU A 110 8.32 -11.46 20.85
N GLY A 111 8.09 -10.84 22.00
CA GLY A 111 8.02 -9.38 22.15
C GLY A 111 6.68 -8.79 21.76
N ASN A 112 5.67 -9.60 21.42
CA ASN A 112 4.34 -9.14 21.00
C ASN A 112 4.41 -8.16 19.81
N ARG A 113 5.17 -8.55 18.79
CA ARG A 113 5.52 -7.74 17.61
C ARG A 113 4.77 -8.25 16.37
N THR A 114 4.88 -7.50 15.28
CA THR A 114 4.24 -7.86 14.01
C THR A 114 5.26 -7.92 12.89
N PHE A 115 5.30 -9.03 12.16
CA PHE A 115 5.94 -9.07 10.85
C PHE A 115 4.97 -8.49 9.82
N ILE A 116 5.43 -7.54 9.01
CA ILE A 116 4.70 -7.04 7.86
C ILE A 116 5.52 -7.29 6.59
N GLU A 117 4.86 -7.84 5.57
CA GLU A 117 5.37 -7.85 4.21
C GLU A 117 4.44 -7.06 3.29
N TRP A 118 5.04 -6.34 2.35
CA TRP A 118 4.34 -5.58 1.33
C TRP A 118 4.98 -5.85 -0.02
N SER A 119 4.21 -6.49 -0.91
CA SER A 119 4.59 -6.76 -2.29
C SER A 119 3.78 -5.92 -3.26
N VAL A 120 4.38 -5.50 -4.37
CA VAL A 120 3.68 -4.85 -5.49
C VAL A 120 4.07 -5.53 -6.79
N LYS A 121 3.12 -6.23 -7.39
CA LYS A 121 3.24 -6.85 -8.71
C LYS A 121 2.89 -5.82 -9.78
N LEU A 122 3.77 -5.66 -10.75
CA LEU A 122 3.68 -4.63 -11.79
C LEU A 122 3.65 -5.30 -13.17
N ASP A 123 2.64 -4.96 -13.96
CA ASP A 123 2.57 -5.31 -15.38
C ASP A 123 3.16 -4.16 -16.21
N THR A 124 4.40 -4.36 -16.65
CA THR A 124 5.25 -3.35 -17.28
C THR A 124 5.66 -3.78 -18.67
N ALA A 125 5.92 -2.80 -19.54
CA ALA A 125 6.64 -3.06 -20.78
C ALA A 125 8.03 -3.66 -20.44
N PRO A 126 8.52 -4.68 -21.16
CA PRO A 126 9.77 -5.37 -20.81
C PRO A 126 10.97 -4.43 -20.63
N GLN A 127 11.09 -3.39 -21.47
CA GLN A 127 12.17 -2.41 -21.42
C GLN A 127 12.15 -1.49 -20.19
N ASP A 128 11.01 -1.38 -19.50
CA ASP A 128 10.82 -0.50 -18.34
C ASP A 128 10.70 -1.31 -17.02
N ALA A 129 10.78 -2.64 -17.09
CA ALA A 129 10.53 -3.52 -15.94
C ALA A 129 11.48 -3.24 -14.75
N ASP A 130 12.78 -3.14 -15.00
CA ASP A 130 13.77 -2.88 -13.94
C ASP A 130 13.58 -1.49 -13.33
N ARG A 131 13.31 -0.48 -14.15
CA ARG A 131 13.06 0.90 -13.72
C ARG A 131 11.86 0.99 -12.77
N TRP A 132 10.74 0.36 -13.13
CA TRP A 132 9.55 0.34 -12.27
C TRP A 132 9.75 -0.49 -11.01
N HIS A 133 10.47 -1.61 -11.11
CA HIS A 133 10.84 -2.41 -9.96
C HIS A 133 11.66 -1.60 -8.95
N GLU A 134 12.77 -0.99 -9.37
CA GLU A 134 13.65 -0.18 -8.53
C GLU A 134 12.91 0.97 -7.87
N LEU A 135 12.01 1.63 -8.61
CA LEU A 135 11.22 2.73 -8.09
C LEU A 135 10.28 2.28 -6.97
N PHE A 136 9.48 1.23 -7.19
CA PHE A 136 8.61 0.70 -6.13
C PHE A 136 9.41 0.13 -4.97
N GLN A 137 10.54 -0.51 -5.24
CA GLN A 137 11.48 -1.00 -4.22
C GLN A 137 11.99 0.13 -3.32
N SER A 138 12.14 1.35 -3.86
CA SER A 138 12.52 2.54 -3.08
C SER A 138 11.38 3.14 -2.25
N TRP A 139 10.12 2.94 -2.65
CA TRP A 139 8.95 3.56 -2.02
C TRP A 139 8.32 2.73 -0.91
N ILE A 140 8.21 1.41 -1.08
CA ILE A 140 7.56 0.53 -0.10
C ILE A 140 8.18 0.67 1.31
N PRO A 141 9.52 0.78 1.47
CA PRO A 141 10.11 1.04 2.79
C PRO A 141 9.60 2.36 3.40
N GLY A 142 9.47 3.42 2.59
CA GLY A 142 8.96 4.72 3.05
C GLY A 142 7.53 4.64 3.57
N TRP A 143 6.65 3.91 2.88
CA TRP A 143 5.28 3.65 3.33
C TRP A 143 5.23 2.84 4.61
N THR A 144 6.10 1.84 4.74
CA THR A 144 6.15 0.97 5.93
C THR A 144 6.69 1.73 7.16
N HIS A 145 7.72 2.57 6.99
CA HIS A 145 8.21 3.44 8.07
C HIS A 145 7.18 4.51 8.47
N SER A 146 6.35 4.96 7.53
CA SER A 146 5.24 5.87 7.84
C SER A 146 4.20 5.20 8.75
N LEU A 147 3.87 3.94 8.46
CA LEU A 147 3.00 3.13 9.32
C LEU A 147 3.59 3.00 10.72
N GLU A 148 4.88 2.64 10.83
CA GLU A 148 5.60 2.53 12.10
C GLU A 148 5.53 3.83 12.92
N ARG A 149 5.82 4.98 12.31
CA ARG A 149 5.69 6.29 12.98
C ARG A 149 4.26 6.55 13.47
N SER A 150 3.27 6.15 12.69
CA SER A 150 1.85 6.37 13.03
C SER A 150 1.42 5.52 14.22
N LEU A 151 1.89 4.28 14.31
CA LEU A 151 1.68 3.41 15.46
C LEU A 151 2.36 3.97 16.71
N GLY A 152 3.58 4.50 16.59
CA GLY A 152 4.27 5.17 17.69
C GLY A 152 3.51 6.38 18.24
N ARG A 153 2.78 7.12 17.39
CA ARG A 153 1.92 8.23 17.82
C ARG A 153 0.63 7.77 18.51
N LEU A 154 0.11 6.59 18.18
CA LEU A 154 -1.09 6.03 18.82
C LEU A 154 -0.80 5.45 20.20
N ALA A 155 0.44 5.07 20.47
CA ALA A 155 0.89 4.49 21.74
C ALA A 155 1.36 5.53 22.77
N ALA A 156 1.49 6.80 22.37
CA ALA A 156 1.93 7.92 23.22
C ALA A 156 0.74 8.66 23.86
#